data_AF-A0A9X5YY35-F1
#
_entry.id   AF-A0A9X5YY35-F1
#
_cell.length_a   1.000
_cell.length_b   1.000
_cell.length_c   1.000
_cell.angle_alpha   90.00
_cell.angle_beta   90.00
_cell.angle_gamma   90.00
#
_symmetry.space_group_name_H-M   'P 1'
#
loop_
_entity.id
_entity.type
_entity.pdbx_description
1 polymer ?
#
loop_
_entity_poly.entity_id
_entity_poly.type
_entity_poly.pdbx_seq_one_letter_code
_entity_poly.pdbx_strand_id
1 'polypeptide(L)'
;MQAKLHRWAAVDPGRRFDDLFNLVHDPGTLMVAFERVAGNRGARSSGVDGLTVADVEEQTGVPGFLDDLQAQLKAGTFVPLPVREREIPKPGGLGKVRRLGIPMARA
;
A
#
# COMPACT_ATOMS: atom_id res chain seq x y z
N MET A 1 12.20 11.49 6.99
CA MET A 1 11.05 12.42 7.04
C MET A 1 10.08 12.12 8.21
N GLN A 2 9.61 10.89 8.38
CA GLN A 2 8.62 10.51 9.41
C GLN A 2 8.99 10.92 10.85
N ALA A 3 10.24 10.73 11.28
CA ALA A 3 10.69 11.16 12.61
C ALA A 3 10.57 12.68 12.86
N LYS A 4 10.69 13.49 11.80
CA LYS A 4 10.55 14.95 11.85
C LYS A 4 9.08 15.34 12.04
N LEU A 5 8.19 14.74 11.25
CA LEU A 5 6.73 14.92 11.38
C LEU A 5 6.26 14.52 12.78
N HIS A 6 6.70 13.36 13.27
CA HIS A 6 6.40 12.90 14.64
C HIS A 6 6.86 13.91 15.69
N ARG A 7 8.12 14.37 15.63
CA ARG A 7 8.64 15.34 16.59
C ARG A 7 7.83 16.64 16.57
N TRP A 8 7.50 17.14 15.39
CA TRP A 8 6.71 18.37 15.26
C TRP A 8 5.29 18.22 15.80
N ALA A 9 4.62 17.10 15.53
CA ALA A 9 3.30 16.81 16.06
C ALA A 9 3.32 16.64 17.59
N ALA A 10 4.39 16.08 18.15
CA ALA A 10 4.54 15.93 19.60
C ALA A 10 4.82 17.26 20.32
N VAL A 11 5.52 18.20 19.67
CA VAL A 11 5.85 19.52 20.22
C VAL A 11 4.66 20.48 20.13
N ASP A 12 3.89 20.42 19.03
CA ASP A 12 2.73 21.26 18.80
C ASP A 12 1.54 20.41 18.32
N PRO A 13 0.66 19.97 19.24
CA PRO A 13 -0.52 19.17 18.90
C PRO A 13 -1.52 19.88 17.98
N GLY A 14 -1.48 21.22 17.92
CA GLY A 14 -2.34 22.02 17.05
C GLY A 14 -1.76 22.19 15.64
N ARG A 15 -0.53 21.73 15.38
CA ARG A 15 0.15 21.90 14.10
C ARG A 15 -0.60 21.19 12.98
N ARG A 16 -0.97 21.96 11.96
CA ARG A 16 -1.49 21.43 10.70
C ARG A 16 -0.34 21.08 9.75
N PHE A 17 -0.52 20.01 9.00
CA PHE A 17 0.38 19.60 7.92
C PHE A 17 -0.38 19.69 6.62
N ASP A 18 -0.28 20.84 5.96
CA ASP A 18 -1.14 21.16 4.81
C ASP A 18 -0.73 20.43 3.52
N ASP A 19 0.43 19.75 3.52
CA ASP A 19 1.01 19.15 2.31
C ASP A 19 1.40 17.67 2.45
N LEU A 20 0.68 16.91 3.29
CA LEU A 20 0.95 15.48 3.44
C LEU A 20 0.65 14.68 2.16
N PHE A 21 -0.27 15.15 1.32
CA PHE A 21 -0.65 14.42 0.11
C PHE A 21 0.47 14.41 -0.94
N ASN A 22 1.26 15.50 -1.04
CA ASN A 22 2.43 15.51 -1.91
C ASN A 22 3.45 14.43 -1.55
N LEU A 23 3.54 14.06 -0.27
CA LEU A 23 4.38 12.96 0.17
C LEU A 23 3.84 11.59 -0.27
N VAL A 24 2.52 11.42 -0.31
CA VAL A 24 1.90 10.13 -0.66
C VAL A 24 2.25 9.71 -2.08
N HIS A 25 2.25 10.66 -3.01
CA HIS A 25 2.57 10.40 -4.42
C HIS A 25 4.01 10.82 -4.80
N ASP A 26 4.88 11.09 -3.84
CA ASP A 26 6.30 11.34 -4.10
C ASP A 26 6.96 10.06 -4.66
N PRO A 27 7.74 10.10 -5.77
CA PRO A 27 8.32 8.91 -6.37
C PRO A 27 9.17 8.08 -5.39
N GLY A 28 9.95 8.74 -4.54
CA GLY A 28 10.79 8.06 -3.55
C GLY A 28 9.95 7.36 -2.48
N THR A 29 8.87 8.01 -2.05
CA THR A 29 7.92 7.42 -1.10
C THR A 29 7.18 6.22 -1.68
N LEU A 30 6.73 6.33 -2.94
CA LEU A 30 6.07 5.25 -3.66
C LEU A 30 7.00 4.04 -3.86
N MET A 31 8.27 4.27 -4.22
CA MET A 31 9.28 3.21 -4.35
C MET A 31 9.50 2.48 -3.03
N VAL A 32 9.74 3.21 -1.94
CA VAL A 32 9.93 2.61 -0.61
C VAL A 32 8.68 1.84 -0.16
N ALA A 33 7.48 2.33 -0.50
CA ALA A 33 6.24 1.63 -0.20
C ALA A 33 6.14 0.31 -0.99
N PHE A 34 6.47 0.32 -2.27
CA PHE A 34 6.50 -0.87 -3.12
C PHE A 34 7.47 -1.92 -2.60
N GLU A 35 8.72 -1.55 -2.30
CA GLU A 35 9.73 -2.46 -1.76
C GLU A 35 9.27 -3.13 -0.46
N ARG A 36 8.60 -2.38 0.42
CA ARG A 36 8.02 -2.93 1.66
C ARG A 36 6.91 -3.92 1.38
N VAL A 37 6.04 -3.64 0.42
CA VAL A 37 4.97 -4.57 0.00
C VAL A 37 5.57 -5.83 -0.61
N ALA A 38 6.58 -5.68 -1.47
CA ALA A 38 7.32 -6.78 -2.09
C ALA A 38 8.00 -7.69 -1.06
N GLY A 39 8.53 -7.12 0.03
CA GLY A 39 9.13 -7.88 1.13
C GLY A 39 8.14 -8.61 2.04
N ASN A 40 6.84 -8.32 1.96
CA ASN A 40 5.84 -8.95 2.83
C ASN A 40 5.52 -10.38 2.39
N ARG A 41 5.17 -11.27 3.34
CA ARG A 41 4.63 -12.61 3.01
C ARG A 41 3.41 -12.57 2.09
N GLY A 42 2.64 -11.48 2.15
CA GLY A 42 1.48 -11.23 1.31
C GLY A 42 1.81 -10.91 -0.16
N ALA A 43 3.07 -10.62 -0.52
CA ALA A 43 3.47 -10.26 -1.89
C ALA A 43 3.11 -11.32 -2.94
N ARG A 44 2.98 -12.58 -2.52
CA ARG A 44 2.58 -13.72 -3.35
C ARG A 44 1.07 -13.94 -3.43
N SER A 45 0.28 -13.10 -2.77
CA SER A 45 -1.18 -13.21 -2.73
C SER A 45 -1.77 -12.04 -3.50
N SER A 46 -2.51 -12.32 -4.55
CA SER A 46 -3.22 -11.30 -5.30
C SER A 46 -4.50 -10.85 -4.61
N GLY A 47 -4.90 -9.60 -4.87
CA GLY A 47 -6.20 -9.06 -4.48
C GLY A 47 -7.31 -9.55 -5.40
N VAL A 48 -8.37 -8.74 -5.55
CA VAL A 48 -9.47 -9.03 -6.49
C VAL A 48 -9.09 -8.83 -7.96
N ASP A 49 -7.99 -8.11 -8.21
CA ASP A 49 -7.38 -7.88 -9.52
C ASP A 49 -6.56 -9.05 -10.05
N GLY A 50 -6.22 -10.01 -9.19
CA GLY A 50 -5.41 -11.16 -9.58
C GLY A 50 -3.92 -10.86 -9.72
N LEU A 51 -3.47 -9.62 -9.55
CA LEU A 51 -2.07 -9.22 -9.66
C LEU A 51 -1.30 -9.44 -8.36
N THR A 52 -0.12 -10.07 -8.47
CA THR A 52 0.90 -10.17 -7.43
C THR A 52 2.03 -9.18 -7.69
N VAL A 53 2.96 -9.05 -6.74
CA VAL A 53 4.16 -8.22 -6.94
C VAL A 53 5.00 -8.70 -8.13
N ALA A 54 5.11 -10.02 -8.30
CA ALA A 54 5.83 -10.61 -9.44
C ALA A 54 5.16 -10.29 -10.78
N ASP A 55 3.82 -10.30 -10.81
CA ASP A 55 3.06 -9.92 -12.02
C ASP A 55 3.31 -8.46 -12.41
N VAL A 56 3.40 -7.55 -11.43
CA VAL A 56 3.74 -6.14 -11.68
C VAL A 56 5.16 -6.01 -12.25
N GLU A 57 6.13 -6.71 -11.65
CA GLU A 57 7.52 -6.72 -12.11
C GLU A 57 7.67 -7.27 -13.53
N GLU A 58 6.93 -8.32 -13.89
CA GLU A 58 7.03 -9.00 -15.17
C GLU A 58 6.23 -8.32 -16.30
N GLN A 59 5.02 -7.84 -16.02
CA GLN A 59 4.10 -7.35 -17.06
C GLN A 59 4.31 -5.87 -17.39
N THR A 60 4.37 -5.02 -16.36
CA THR A 60 4.43 -3.55 -16.54
C THR A 60 5.81 -2.99 -16.16
N GLY A 61 6.52 -3.67 -15.27
CA GLY A 61 7.70 -3.17 -14.62
C GLY A 61 7.37 -2.17 -13.51
N VAL A 62 8.15 -2.21 -12.43
CA VAL A 62 7.95 -1.35 -11.25
C VAL A 62 7.91 0.15 -11.59
N PRO A 63 8.81 0.70 -12.43
CA PRO A 63 8.78 2.12 -12.74
C PRO A 63 7.47 2.55 -13.42
N GLY A 64 7.03 1.82 -14.45
CA GLY A 64 5.79 2.15 -15.17
C GLY A 64 4.55 2.05 -14.27
N PHE A 65 4.49 1.01 -13.45
CA PHE A 65 3.42 0.86 -12.46
C PHE A 65 3.36 2.03 -11.47
N LEU A 66 4.52 2.47 -10.95
CA LEU A 66 4.57 3.58 -10.01
C LEU A 66 4.30 4.95 -10.65
N ASP A 67 4.68 5.13 -11.92
CA ASP A 67 4.39 6.35 -12.68
C ASP A 67 2.87 6.50 -12.92
N ASP A 68 2.21 5.42 -13.33
CA ASP A 68 0.76 5.39 -13.52
C ASP A 68 0.01 5.63 -12.21
N LEU A 69 0.43 4.98 -11.12
CA LEU A 69 -0.12 5.20 -9.78
C LEU A 69 0.06 6.65 -9.33
N GLN A 70 1.25 7.22 -9.53
CA GLN A 70 1.52 8.61 -9.22
C GLN A 70 0.59 9.53 -10.00
N ALA A 71 0.42 9.30 -11.30
CA ALA A 71 -0.44 10.12 -12.15
C ALA A 71 -1.88 10.11 -11.67
N GLN A 72 -2.42 8.93 -11.32
CA GLN A 72 -3.79 8.80 -10.79
C GLN A 72 -3.96 9.46 -9.42
N LEU A 73 -2.96 9.35 -8.53
CA LEU A 73 -3.00 10.01 -7.23
C LEU A 73 -2.97 11.53 -7.39
N LYS A 74 -2.07 12.06 -8.25
CA LYS A 74 -2.00 13.51 -8.54
C LYS A 74 -3.28 14.05 -9.17
N ALA A 75 -3.90 13.28 -10.06
CA ALA A 75 -5.15 13.65 -10.70
C ALA A 75 -6.38 13.47 -9.80
N GLY A 76 -6.24 12.82 -8.63
CA GLY A 76 -7.36 12.47 -7.76
C GLY A 76 -8.30 11.42 -8.36
N THR A 77 -7.83 10.64 -9.34
CA THR A 77 -8.63 9.65 -10.06
C THR A 77 -8.39 8.21 -9.59
N PHE A 78 -7.46 8.01 -8.64
CA PHE A 78 -7.23 6.71 -8.05
C PHE A 78 -8.47 6.21 -7.29
N VAL A 79 -9.00 5.06 -7.70
CA VAL A 79 -10.15 4.42 -7.03
C VAL A 79 -9.73 3.03 -6.54
N PRO A 80 -9.68 2.80 -5.21
CA PRO A 80 -9.35 1.49 -4.66
C PRO A 80 -10.48 0.50 -4.95
N LEU A 81 -10.14 -0.76 -5.27
CA LEU A 81 -11.12 -1.83 -5.40
C LEU A 81 -11.46 -2.46 -4.03
N PRO A 82 -12.60 -3.18 -3.95
CA PRO A 82 -12.92 -4.00 -2.79
C PRO A 82 -11.81 -5.01 -2.44
N VAL A 83 -11.66 -5.32 -1.16
CA VAL A 83 -10.68 -6.30 -0.68
C VAL A 83 -11.16 -7.73 -0.95
N ARG A 84 -10.22 -8.64 -1.23
CA ARG A 84 -10.50 -10.08 -1.32
C ARG A 84 -10.47 -10.70 0.07
N GLU A 85 -11.56 -11.33 0.51
CA GLU A 85 -11.60 -11.99 1.82
C GLU A 85 -10.78 -13.30 1.79
N ARG A 86 -10.00 -13.53 2.84
CA ARG A 86 -9.28 -14.78 3.09
C ARG A 86 -9.42 -15.18 4.55
N GLU A 87 -9.82 -16.43 4.78
CA GLU A 87 -9.81 -17.03 6.11
C GLU A 87 -8.47 -17.73 6.37
N ILE A 88 -7.90 -17.50 7.55
CA ILE A 88 -6.70 -18.19 8.03
C ILE A 88 -6.95 -18.75 9.44
N PRO A 89 -6.53 -19.99 9.74
CA PRO A 89 -6.70 -20.56 11.07
C PRO A 89 -6.04 -19.72 12.16
N LYS A 90 -6.68 -19.63 13.35
CA LYS A 90 -6.01 -19.12 14.55
C LYS A 90 -5.00 -20.15 15.07
N PRO A 91 -3.88 -19.71 15.66
CA PRO A 91 -3.00 -20.61 16.42
C PRO A 91 -3.81 -21.33 17.51
N GLY A 92 -3.62 -22.64 17.66
CA GLY A 92 -4.27 -23.43 18.72
C GLY A 92 -5.51 -24.26 18.31
N GLY A 93 -5.89 -24.30 17.03
CA GLY A 93 -6.68 -25.41 16.46
C GLY A 93 -8.15 -25.55 16.85
N LEU A 94 -8.72 -24.66 17.67
CA LEU A 94 -10.12 -24.74 18.15
C LEU A 94 -11.20 -24.39 17.08
N GLY A 95 -10.93 -24.61 15.79
CA GLY A 95 -11.86 -24.33 14.69
C GLY A 95 -12.13 -22.84 14.41
N LYS A 96 -11.50 -21.92 15.16
CA LYS A 96 -11.66 -20.47 14.98
C LYS A 96 -10.74 -19.95 13.87
N VAL A 97 -11.29 -19.12 12.98
CA VAL A 97 -10.56 -18.47 11.87
C VAL A 97 -10.37 -16.97 12.12
N ARG A 98 -9.38 -16.38 11.44
CA ARG A 98 -9.19 -14.94 11.24
C ARG A 98 -9.58 -14.62 9.81
N ARG A 99 -10.49 -13.66 9.63
CA ARG A 99 -10.83 -13.09 8.32
C ARG A 99 -9.87 -11.94 8.04
N LEU A 100 -9.17 -12.00 6.91
CA LEU A 100 -8.34 -10.92 6.39
C LEU A 100 -8.94 -10.40 5.09
N GLY A 101 -8.90 -9.08 4.89
CA GLY A 101 -9.04 -8.47 3.58
C GLY A 101 -7.67 -8.34 2.93
N ILE A 102 -7.51 -8.89 1.73
CA ILE A 102 -6.31 -8.71 0.91
C ILE A 102 -6.61 -7.57 -0.08
N PRO A 103 -6.01 -6.39 0.09
CA PRO A 103 -6.13 -5.30 -0.87
C PRO A 103 -5.39 -5.65 -2.17
N MET A 104 -5.71 -4.89 -3.21
CA MET A 104 -5.20 -5.06 -4.56
C MET A 104 -3.86 -4.33 -4.80
N ALA A 105 -3.19 -4.64 -5.91
CA ALA A 105 -2.03 -3.90 -6.41
C ALA A 105 -2.45 -3.20 -7.72
N ARG A 106 -3.12 -2.04 -7.62
CA ARG A 106 -3.46 -1.21 -8.80
C ARG A 106 -2.39 -0.18 -9.06
N ALA A 107 -2.06 0.05 -10.32
CA ALA A 107 -1.54 1.33 -10.78
C ALA A 107 -2.70 2.23 -11.15
#